data_AF-A0A1E1K278-F1
#
_entry.id   AF-A0A1E1K278-F1
#
_cell.length_a   1.000
_cell.length_b   1.000
_cell.length_c   1.000
_cell.angle_alpha   90.00
_cell.angle_beta   90.00
_cell.angle_gamma   90.00
#
_symmetry.space_group_name_H-M   'P 1'
#
loop_
_entity.id
_entity.type
_entity.pdbx_description
1 polymer ?
#
loop_
_entity_poly.entity_id
_entity_poly.type
_entity_poly.pdbx_seq_one_letter_code
_entity_poly.pdbx_strand_id
1 'polypeptide(L)'
;MAAAGAARSFPTIKAIRTFVVDGVGSGGDYHNVEGGHWLIDTSISTPMSRWEKYRASRTSWGINVLGSFCVELEGTDGTVGFATGFGGPPACWLVHQHFERFLIGADPRDTNHLFEQMYRGSMFYGRKGLPVAVISVIDLAMWDLVGKIRNEPVYKLIGGATRDRLDFYCTGPEPTAAKAMGFWGAKVPLPYCPEEGHTGLKKNVEFLRKHRESVGPDFPLMVDCYMSLNVPYTIELAKACLDLNINWWEECLSPDDTDGFAQIKRAHPQIKFTTGEHEYSRYGFRKLIEGRNLDIIQPDVMWLGGLTELLKVSAMAAAYDIPVVPHASGPYSYHFVVSQTNCPFQEYLANSPDGKSVLPVFGDLFLDEPIPLKGYLDTKQLDKPGFGLTLNPAARLIPAKYLLTPNPERPLGAPAQAPKEIEEKKLEEKTAEKTEDEGVLNGLVKGVHDLTTA
;
A
#
# COMPACT_ATOMS: atom_id res chain seq x y z
N MET A 1 -7.93 44.21 -21.63
CA MET A 1 -8.64 43.40 -20.62
C MET A 1 -7.61 42.58 -19.89
N ALA A 2 -7.19 43.01 -18.69
CA ALA A 2 -6.27 42.26 -17.85
C ALA A 2 -6.96 41.99 -16.50
N ALA A 3 -7.14 40.72 -16.19
CA ALA A 3 -6.96 40.12 -14.86
C ALA A 3 -7.30 38.61 -14.94
N ALA A 4 -6.49 37.84 -15.67
CA ALA A 4 -6.50 36.38 -15.52
C ALA A 4 -5.63 36.02 -14.31
N GLY A 5 -6.29 35.76 -13.17
CA GLY A 5 -5.81 35.05 -11.98
C GLY A 5 -4.56 35.58 -11.26
N ALA A 6 -4.71 36.14 -10.05
CA ALA A 6 -3.59 36.54 -9.19
C ALA A 6 -2.72 35.36 -8.67
N ALA A 7 -3.15 34.11 -8.85
CA ALA A 7 -2.46 32.90 -8.40
C ALA A 7 -1.76 32.17 -9.56
N ARG A 8 -0.70 31.42 -9.24
CA ARG A 8 0.06 30.61 -10.22
C ARG A 8 -0.86 29.64 -10.95
N SER A 9 -0.87 29.70 -12.29
CA SER A 9 -1.48 28.68 -13.15
C SER A 9 -0.76 27.33 -12.94
N PHE A 10 -1.53 26.24 -12.84
CA PHE A 10 -1.00 24.89 -12.66
C PHE A 10 -1.38 24.02 -13.86
N PRO A 11 -0.47 23.22 -14.41
CA PRO A 11 -0.77 22.34 -15.53
C PRO A 11 -1.72 21.22 -15.08
N THR A 12 -2.71 20.89 -15.92
CA THR A 12 -3.53 19.70 -15.76
C THR A 12 -2.81 18.45 -16.25
N ILE A 13 -3.28 17.28 -15.83
CA ILE A 13 -2.79 15.98 -16.31
C ILE A 13 -3.21 15.80 -17.77
N LYS A 14 -2.23 15.61 -18.65
CA LYS A 14 -2.40 15.44 -20.10
C LYS A 14 -2.51 13.99 -20.52
N ALA A 15 -1.68 13.12 -19.93
CA ALA A 15 -1.60 11.71 -20.31
C ALA A 15 -1.12 10.84 -19.13
N ILE A 16 -1.51 9.57 -19.18
CA ILE A 16 -1.00 8.51 -18.30
C ILE A 16 -0.39 7.39 -19.14
N ARG A 17 0.75 6.86 -18.72
CA ARG A 17 1.39 5.68 -19.33
C ARG A 17 1.74 4.68 -18.26
N THR A 18 1.69 3.40 -18.62
CA THR A 18 2.08 2.32 -17.73
C THR A 18 3.04 1.35 -18.38
N PHE A 19 3.91 0.79 -17.55
CA PHE A 19 4.95 -0.13 -17.96
C PHE A 19 5.02 -1.31 -16.99
N VAL A 20 5.25 -2.50 -17.52
CA VAL A 20 5.70 -3.64 -16.72
C VAL A 20 7.23 -3.62 -16.71
N VAL A 21 7.85 -3.91 -15.57
CA VAL A 21 9.31 -4.01 -15.48
C VAL A 21 9.72 -5.43 -15.86
N ASP A 22 10.60 -5.56 -16.84
CA ASP A 22 11.09 -6.86 -17.31
C ASP A 22 12.21 -7.42 -16.42
N GLY A 23 12.18 -8.73 -16.24
CA GLY A 23 13.09 -9.47 -15.37
C GLY A 23 12.74 -9.36 -13.88
N VAL A 24 13.77 -9.42 -13.04
CA VAL A 24 13.68 -9.47 -11.58
C VAL A 24 14.64 -8.46 -10.94
N GLY A 25 14.46 -8.20 -9.64
CA GLY A 25 15.35 -7.33 -8.86
C GLY A 25 15.28 -5.86 -9.24
N SER A 26 14.18 -5.41 -9.86
CA SER A 26 13.99 -4.04 -10.32
C SER A 26 12.51 -3.62 -10.17
N GLY A 27 12.29 -2.42 -9.63
CA GLY A 27 10.96 -1.86 -9.35
C GLY A 27 10.38 -2.24 -7.98
N GLY A 28 9.10 -1.94 -7.78
CA GLY A 28 8.44 -2.00 -6.46
C GLY A 28 7.92 -3.35 -5.98
N ASP A 29 8.15 -4.46 -6.69
CA ASP A 29 7.91 -5.81 -6.17
C ASP A 29 9.18 -6.36 -5.50
N TYR A 30 9.22 -6.27 -4.17
CA TYR A 30 10.36 -6.71 -3.35
C TYR A 30 10.69 -8.18 -3.50
N HIS A 31 9.71 -9.02 -3.85
CA HIS A 31 9.83 -10.47 -3.83
C HIS A 31 10.12 -11.05 -5.20
N ASN A 32 9.98 -10.26 -6.26
CA ASN A 32 10.37 -10.65 -7.62
C ASN A 32 11.88 -10.45 -7.82
N VAL A 33 12.68 -11.32 -7.19
CA VAL A 33 14.15 -11.30 -7.17
C VAL A 33 14.75 -12.59 -7.73
N GLU A 34 16.06 -12.60 -7.99
CA GLU A 34 16.78 -13.81 -8.43
C GLU A 34 16.76 -14.92 -7.36
N GLY A 35 16.77 -16.17 -7.81
CA GLY A 35 16.87 -17.34 -6.94
C GLY A 35 18.15 -17.33 -6.10
N GLY A 36 18.06 -17.86 -4.88
CA GLY A 36 19.12 -17.82 -3.86
C GLY A 36 19.06 -16.59 -2.95
N HIS A 37 18.20 -15.61 -3.23
CA HIS A 37 17.99 -14.47 -2.35
C HIS A 37 17.22 -14.88 -1.09
N TRP A 38 17.65 -14.39 0.08
CA TRP A 38 17.01 -14.72 1.36
C TRP A 38 15.51 -14.41 1.41
N LEU A 39 15.06 -13.35 0.72
CA LEU A 39 13.65 -12.93 0.66
C LEU A 39 12.73 -14.03 0.14
N ILE A 40 13.24 -15.00 -0.63
CA ILE A 40 12.43 -16.04 -1.24
C ILE A 40 12.89 -17.46 -0.91
N ASP A 41 14.19 -17.70 -0.73
CA ASP A 41 14.77 -19.07 -0.67
C ASP A 41 15.43 -19.41 0.67
N THR A 42 15.22 -18.60 1.71
CA THR A 42 15.52 -19.01 3.10
C THR A 42 14.27 -19.47 3.83
N SER A 43 14.44 -20.19 4.94
CA SER A 43 13.31 -20.61 5.77
C SER A 43 12.61 -19.39 6.37
N ILE A 44 11.44 -19.08 5.84
CA ILE A 44 10.53 -18.04 6.32
C ILE A 44 9.17 -18.70 6.55
N SER A 45 8.60 -18.48 7.73
CA SER A 45 7.25 -18.90 8.08
C SER A 45 6.25 -18.05 7.30
N THR A 46 5.27 -18.69 6.67
CA THR A 46 4.27 -18.03 5.83
C THR A 46 2.90 -18.72 6.02
N PRO A 47 1.79 -18.12 5.57
CA PRO A 47 0.49 -18.79 5.56
C PRO A 47 0.49 -20.10 4.74
N MET A 48 1.43 -20.24 3.79
CA MET A 48 1.57 -21.42 2.94
C MET A 48 2.48 -22.50 3.52
N SER A 49 3.22 -22.21 4.60
CA SER A 49 4.21 -23.12 5.18
C SER A 49 3.59 -24.39 5.77
N ARG A 50 2.28 -24.39 6.04
CA ARG A 50 1.54 -25.60 6.44
C ARG A 50 1.59 -26.74 5.42
N TRP A 51 1.76 -26.42 4.14
CA TRP A 51 1.92 -27.39 3.07
C TRP A 51 3.39 -27.56 2.73
N GLU A 52 3.95 -28.75 2.96
CA GLU A 52 5.38 -29.04 2.77
C GLU A 52 5.91 -28.62 1.39
N LYS A 53 5.12 -28.85 0.33
CA LYS A 53 5.44 -28.45 -1.05
C LYS A 53 5.76 -26.95 -1.20
N TYR A 54 5.16 -26.10 -0.36
CA TYR A 54 5.26 -24.64 -0.48
C TYR A 54 6.15 -24.00 0.59
N ARG A 55 6.74 -24.79 1.50
CA ARG A 55 7.49 -24.29 2.65
C ARG A 55 8.91 -23.83 2.31
N ALA A 56 9.54 -24.45 1.32
CA ALA A 56 10.97 -24.24 1.04
C ALA A 56 11.27 -22.90 0.36
N SER A 57 10.35 -22.37 -0.45
CA SER A 57 10.53 -21.11 -1.17
C SER A 57 9.23 -20.35 -1.31
N ARG A 58 9.26 -19.03 -1.15
CA ARG A 58 8.09 -18.17 -1.29
C ARG A 58 7.60 -18.06 -2.74
N THR A 59 8.49 -18.26 -3.71
CA THR A 59 8.11 -18.29 -5.14
C THR A 59 7.29 -19.53 -5.51
N SER A 60 7.42 -20.62 -4.74
CA SER A 60 6.70 -21.88 -5.02
C SER A 60 5.17 -21.74 -4.93
N TRP A 61 4.68 -20.76 -4.16
CA TRP A 61 3.27 -20.40 -4.04
C TRP A 61 2.90 -19.08 -4.71
N GLY A 62 3.85 -18.45 -5.42
CA GLY A 62 3.60 -17.32 -6.29
C GLY A 62 3.69 -15.95 -5.63
N ILE A 63 4.53 -15.75 -4.61
CA ILE A 63 4.72 -14.41 -4.02
C ILE A 63 5.14 -13.35 -5.05
N ASN A 64 5.91 -13.76 -6.06
CA ASN A 64 6.46 -12.91 -7.12
C ASN A 64 5.60 -12.93 -8.40
N VAL A 65 4.40 -13.50 -8.36
CA VAL A 65 3.60 -13.76 -9.58
C VAL A 65 3.18 -12.49 -10.31
N LEU A 66 3.11 -11.36 -9.60
CA LEU A 66 2.66 -10.10 -10.16
C LEU A 66 3.80 -9.37 -10.86
N GLY A 67 4.95 -9.22 -10.20
CA GLY A 67 6.05 -8.39 -10.67
C GLY A 67 5.77 -6.89 -10.49
N SER A 68 6.76 -6.09 -10.86
CA SER A 68 6.71 -4.63 -10.74
C SER A 68 5.97 -3.99 -11.92
N PHE A 69 5.26 -2.90 -11.67
CA PHE A 69 4.78 -1.98 -12.70
C PHE A 69 5.14 -0.54 -12.37
N CYS A 70 5.02 0.33 -13.36
CA CYS A 70 5.30 1.76 -13.25
C CYS A 70 4.15 2.58 -13.83
N VAL A 71 3.91 3.76 -13.25
CA VAL A 71 2.96 4.76 -13.73
C VAL A 71 3.71 6.05 -14.02
N GLU A 72 3.50 6.59 -15.22
CA GLU A 72 3.91 7.94 -15.62
C GLU A 72 2.69 8.84 -15.79
N LEU A 73 2.75 10.04 -15.23
CA LEU A 73 1.77 11.11 -15.44
C LEU A 73 2.45 12.32 -16.07
N GLU A 74 2.01 12.71 -17.25
CA GLU A 74 2.51 13.89 -17.96
C GLU A 74 1.56 15.06 -17.75
N GLY A 75 2.07 16.20 -17.28
CA GLY A 75 1.38 17.48 -17.21
C GLY A 75 1.30 18.16 -18.58
N THR A 76 0.35 19.08 -18.74
CA THR A 76 0.21 19.90 -19.97
C THR A 76 1.40 20.83 -20.23
N ASP A 77 2.26 21.07 -19.25
CA ASP A 77 3.53 21.79 -19.37
C ASP A 77 4.72 20.89 -19.77
N GLY A 78 4.48 19.57 -19.92
CA GLY A 78 5.50 18.58 -20.25
C GLY A 78 6.22 17.97 -19.04
N THR A 79 5.91 18.40 -17.80
CA THR A 79 6.49 17.79 -16.59
C THR A 79 5.97 16.37 -16.43
N VAL A 80 6.83 15.41 -16.03
CA VAL A 80 6.46 14.01 -15.84
C VAL A 80 6.71 13.56 -14.40
N GLY A 81 5.64 13.14 -13.73
CA GLY A 81 5.70 12.38 -12.48
C GLY A 81 5.77 10.88 -12.74
N PHE A 82 6.47 10.15 -11.89
CA PHE A 82 6.70 8.72 -12.02
C PHE A 82 6.63 8.02 -10.66
N ALA A 83 6.04 6.83 -10.61
CA ALA A 83 6.17 5.93 -9.46
C ALA A 83 6.15 4.47 -9.90
N THR A 84 6.66 3.59 -9.03
CA THR A 84 6.61 2.12 -9.17
C THR A 84 5.93 1.47 -7.96
N GLY A 85 5.52 0.23 -8.13
CA GLY A 85 4.98 -0.67 -7.09
C GLY A 85 4.84 -2.08 -7.65
N PHE A 86 4.43 -3.03 -6.82
CA PHE A 86 4.02 -4.35 -7.31
C PHE A 86 2.63 -4.32 -7.95
N GLY A 87 2.36 -5.26 -8.84
CA GLY A 87 1.03 -5.44 -9.44
C GLY A 87 1.06 -5.78 -10.93
N GLY A 88 2.20 -5.53 -11.59
CA GLY A 88 2.51 -5.99 -12.94
C GLY A 88 1.41 -5.79 -13.98
N PRO A 89 1.20 -6.77 -14.88
CA PRO A 89 0.18 -6.68 -15.93
C PRO A 89 -1.25 -6.31 -15.48
N PRO A 90 -1.86 -6.97 -14.46
CA PRO A 90 -3.23 -6.63 -14.07
C PRO A 90 -3.34 -5.22 -13.47
N ALA A 91 -2.29 -4.71 -12.83
CA ALA A 91 -2.25 -3.32 -12.39
C ALA A 91 -2.32 -2.34 -13.57
N CYS A 92 -1.47 -2.52 -14.59
CA CYS A 92 -1.49 -1.70 -15.80
C CYS A 92 -2.85 -1.73 -16.51
N TRP A 93 -3.51 -2.90 -16.55
CA TRP A 93 -4.86 -3.01 -17.10
C TRP A 93 -5.87 -2.15 -16.34
N LEU A 94 -5.85 -2.20 -15.00
CA LEU A 94 -6.75 -1.41 -14.15
C LEU A 94 -6.52 0.10 -14.29
N VAL A 95 -5.25 0.52 -14.41
CA VAL A 95 -4.90 1.93 -14.63
C VAL A 95 -5.66 2.48 -15.85
N HIS A 96 -5.55 1.82 -16.99
CA HIS A 96 -6.13 2.32 -18.24
C HIS A 96 -7.64 2.06 -18.35
N GLN A 97 -8.10 0.87 -17.96
CA GLN A 97 -9.51 0.48 -18.17
C GLN A 97 -10.45 1.12 -17.15
N HIS A 98 -9.95 1.46 -15.96
CA HIS A 98 -10.74 2.13 -14.94
C HIS A 98 -10.23 3.52 -14.62
N PHE A 99 -9.04 3.64 -14.06
CA PHE A 99 -8.66 4.85 -13.31
C PHE A 99 -8.33 6.07 -14.18
N GLU A 100 -7.85 5.86 -15.41
CA GLU A 100 -7.49 6.91 -16.36
C GLU A 100 -8.62 7.94 -16.58
N ARG A 101 -9.89 7.49 -16.55
CA ARG A 101 -11.06 8.36 -16.75
C ARG A 101 -11.20 9.49 -15.72
N PHE A 102 -10.60 9.33 -14.54
CA PHE A 102 -10.63 10.34 -13.48
C PHE A 102 -9.46 11.32 -13.59
N LEU A 103 -8.39 10.94 -14.29
CA LEU A 103 -7.11 11.65 -14.27
C LEU A 103 -6.97 12.62 -15.43
N ILE A 104 -7.36 12.23 -16.64
CA ILE A 104 -7.14 13.06 -17.83
C ILE A 104 -7.90 14.40 -17.73
N GLY A 105 -7.17 15.50 -17.86
CA GLY A 105 -7.69 16.86 -17.75
C GLY A 105 -7.85 17.37 -16.31
N ALA A 106 -7.64 16.53 -15.29
CA ALA A 106 -7.73 16.92 -13.90
C ALA A 106 -6.53 17.77 -13.45
N ASP A 107 -6.72 18.60 -12.43
CA ASP A 107 -5.63 19.26 -11.73
C ASP A 107 -4.94 18.24 -10.81
N PRO A 108 -3.63 17.97 -10.96
CA PRO A 108 -2.93 16.98 -10.15
C PRO A 108 -2.83 17.37 -8.65
N ARG A 109 -3.17 18.62 -8.29
CA ARG A 109 -3.25 19.06 -6.89
C ARG A 109 -4.53 18.56 -6.20
N ASP A 110 -5.53 18.11 -6.94
CA ASP A 110 -6.81 17.62 -6.40
C ASP A 110 -6.69 16.19 -5.85
N THR A 111 -5.60 15.91 -5.12
CA THR A 111 -5.21 14.58 -4.65
C THR A 111 -6.30 13.90 -3.84
N ASN A 112 -6.93 14.63 -2.92
CA ASN A 112 -8.06 14.13 -2.13
C ASN A 112 -9.25 13.73 -3.01
N HIS A 113 -9.58 14.53 -4.02
CA HIS A 113 -10.73 14.26 -4.88
C HIS A 113 -10.49 13.04 -5.77
N LEU A 114 -9.31 12.99 -6.41
CA LEU A 114 -8.92 11.90 -7.30
C LEU A 114 -8.79 10.57 -6.54
N PHE A 115 -8.22 10.59 -5.33
CA PHE A 115 -8.20 9.42 -4.46
C PHE A 115 -9.62 8.91 -4.18
N GLU A 116 -10.54 9.77 -3.75
CA GLU A 116 -11.91 9.36 -3.43
C GLU A 116 -12.66 8.82 -4.66
N GLN A 117 -12.48 9.43 -5.83
CA GLN A 117 -13.07 8.93 -7.07
C GLN A 117 -12.56 7.53 -7.43
N MET A 118 -11.23 7.32 -7.40
CA MET A 118 -10.64 6.02 -7.71
C MET A 118 -11.03 4.95 -6.67
N TYR A 119 -10.96 5.28 -5.37
CA TYR A 119 -11.28 4.34 -4.30
C TYR A 119 -12.76 3.96 -4.29
N ARG A 120 -13.66 4.94 -4.39
CA ARG A 120 -15.11 4.68 -4.40
C ARG A 120 -15.58 4.08 -5.72
N GLY A 121 -14.99 4.50 -6.85
CA GLY A 121 -15.25 3.94 -8.17
C GLY A 121 -14.88 2.45 -8.24
N SER A 122 -13.80 2.04 -7.57
CA SER A 122 -13.36 0.63 -7.52
C SER A 122 -13.94 -0.17 -6.34
N MET A 123 -14.77 0.42 -5.49
CA MET A 123 -15.24 -0.19 -4.24
C MET A 123 -15.92 -1.55 -4.42
N PHE A 124 -16.57 -1.80 -5.57
CA PHE A 124 -17.28 -3.05 -5.85
C PHE A 124 -16.38 -4.26 -6.10
N TYR A 125 -15.08 -4.05 -6.36
CA TYR A 125 -14.08 -5.12 -6.55
C TYR A 125 -12.75 -4.84 -5.83
N GLY A 126 -12.65 -3.74 -5.09
CA GLY A 126 -11.46 -3.29 -4.37
C GLY A 126 -11.68 -3.25 -2.85
N ARG A 127 -11.47 -2.07 -2.25
CA ARG A 127 -11.35 -1.80 -0.80
C ARG A 127 -10.03 -2.26 -0.16
N LYS A 128 -9.49 -3.39 -0.59
CA LYS A 128 -8.22 -3.96 -0.13
C LYS A 128 -7.48 -4.61 -1.31
N GLY A 129 -6.20 -4.93 -1.14
CA GLY A 129 -5.42 -5.71 -2.10
C GLY A 129 -5.08 -4.96 -3.39
N LEU A 130 -4.93 -5.73 -4.48
CA LEU A 130 -4.37 -5.25 -5.76
C LEU A 130 -4.98 -3.93 -6.27
N PRO A 131 -6.32 -3.72 -6.31
CA PRO A 131 -6.87 -2.45 -6.80
C PRO A 131 -6.40 -1.23 -5.99
N VAL A 132 -6.16 -1.38 -4.69
CA VAL A 132 -5.68 -0.29 -3.83
C VAL A 132 -4.19 -0.04 -4.04
N ALA A 133 -3.39 -1.09 -4.30
CA ALA A 133 -2.00 -0.93 -4.72
C ALA A 133 -1.90 -0.14 -6.05
N VAL A 134 -2.81 -0.38 -7.01
CA VAL A 134 -2.87 0.41 -8.25
C VAL A 134 -3.12 1.89 -7.96
N ILE A 135 -4.11 2.19 -7.10
CA ILE A 135 -4.42 3.57 -6.68
C ILE A 135 -3.20 4.21 -6.03
N SER A 136 -2.48 3.46 -5.19
CA SER A 136 -1.31 3.95 -4.47
C SER A 136 -0.20 4.40 -5.41
N VAL A 137 0.13 3.61 -6.44
CA VAL A 137 1.19 3.98 -7.39
C VAL A 137 0.76 5.17 -8.26
N ILE A 138 -0.53 5.27 -8.63
CA ILE A 138 -1.05 6.49 -9.30
C ILE A 138 -0.90 7.72 -8.40
N ASP A 139 -1.29 7.61 -7.13
CA ASP A 139 -1.21 8.70 -6.15
C ASP A 139 0.25 9.14 -5.92
N LEU A 140 1.18 8.19 -5.82
CA LEU A 140 2.61 8.49 -5.74
C LEU A 140 3.12 9.19 -7.00
N ALA A 141 2.74 8.75 -8.20
CA ALA A 141 3.10 9.44 -9.43
C ALA A 141 2.54 10.87 -9.49
N MET A 142 1.34 11.11 -8.91
CA MET A 142 0.77 12.45 -8.79
C MET A 142 1.57 13.34 -7.82
N TRP A 143 1.96 12.82 -6.66
CA TRP A 143 2.79 13.55 -5.71
C TRP A 143 4.17 13.89 -6.27
N ASP A 144 4.76 12.97 -7.03
CA ASP A 144 6.00 13.21 -7.76
C ASP A 144 5.83 14.31 -8.81
N LEU A 145 4.74 14.27 -9.61
CA LEU A 145 4.40 15.30 -10.58
C LEU A 145 4.25 16.68 -9.92
N VAL A 146 3.49 16.77 -8.83
CA VAL A 146 3.29 18.04 -8.09
C VAL A 146 4.61 18.57 -7.54
N GLY A 147 5.45 17.71 -6.96
CA GLY A 147 6.78 18.07 -6.47
C GLY A 147 7.68 18.61 -7.58
N LYS A 148 7.69 17.96 -8.75
CA LYS A 148 8.45 18.40 -9.92
C LYS A 148 7.96 19.74 -10.48
N ILE A 149 6.64 19.95 -10.62
CA ILE A 149 6.07 21.23 -11.07
C ILE A 149 6.42 22.37 -10.09
N ARG A 150 6.42 22.08 -8.79
CA ARG A 150 6.78 23.06 -7.75
C ARG A 150 8.29 23.22 -7.56
N ASN A 151 9.09 22.33 -8.13
CA ASN A 151 10.53 22.23 -7.88
C ASN A 151 10.85 22.06 -6.39
N GLU A 152 10.07 21.24 -5.69
CA GLU A 152 10.19 20.96 -4.26
C GLU A 152 10.18 19.45 -4.00
N PRO A 153 10.92 18.95 -3.00
CA PRO A 153 10.82 17.57 -2.57
C PRO A 153 9.47 17.32 -1.89
N VAL A 154 8.91 16.11 -2.06
CA VAL A 154 7.58 15.78 -1.54
C VAL A 154 7.43 16.05 -0.04
N TYR A 155 8.48 15.82 0.77
CA TYR A 155 8.41 16.03 2.21
C TYR A 155 8.13 17.50 2.60
N LYS A 156 8.54 18.47 1.76
CA LYS A 156 8.21 19.89 1.96
C LYS A 156 6.75 20.22 1.66
N LEU A 157 6.09 19.40 0.84
CA LEU A 157 4.69 19.57 0.48
C LEU A 157 3.71 19.01 1.50
N ILE A 158 4.18 18.19 2.44
CA ILE A 158 3.34 17.42 3.38
C ILE A 158 3.62 17.73 4.86
N GLY A 159 4.26 18.87 5.15
CA GLY A 159 4.51 19.34 6.52
C GLY A 159 5.93 19.83 6.79
N GLY A 160 6.87 19.61 5.86
CA GLY A 160 8.27 19.94 6.07
C GLY A 160 9.02 18.79 6.74
N ALA A 161 10.18 19.09 7.34
CA ALA A 161 10.95 18.09 8.07
C ALA A 161 10.71 18.28 9.57
N THR A 162 10.41 17.19 10.29
CA THR A 162 10.33 17.17 11.75
C THR A 162 11.62 16.66 12.41
N ARG A 163 12.61 16.30 11.58
CA ARG A 163 13.95 15.85 11.98
C ARG A 163 14.99 16.15 10.88
N ASP A 164 16.24 16.29 11.28
CA ASP A 164 17.38 16.50 10.35
C ASP A 164 18.01 15.19 9.86
N ARG A 165 17.72 14.08 10.55
CA ARG A 165 18.26 12.75 10.30
C ARG A 165 17.15 11.70 10.42
N LEU A 166 17.13 10.75 9.48
CA LEU A 166 16.27 9.58 9.50
C LEU A 166 17.07 8.35 9.88
N ASP A 167 16.78 7.75 11.03
CA ASP A 167 17.42 6.53 11.51
C ASP A 167 16.67 5.27 11.06
N PHE A 168 17.43 4.22 10.73
CA PHE A 168 16.89 2.99 10.18
C PHE A 168 17.18 1.78 11.07
N TYR A 169 16.23 0.86 11.11
CA TYR A 169 16.51 -0.55 11.43
C TYR A 169 16.58 -1.36 10.13
N CYS A 170 17.28 -2.50 10.16
CA CYS A 170 17.46 -3.34 8.97
C CYS A 170 16.71 -4.67 9.12
N THR A 171 15.91 -5.03 8.12
CA THR A 171 15.18 -6.30 8.05
C THR A 171 15.96 -7.28 7.17
N GLY A 172 16.37 -8.40 7.74
CA GLY A 172 17.16 -9.40 7.04
C GLY A 172 17.67 -10.51 7.96
N PRO A 173 18.33 -11.55 7.40
CA PRO A 173 18.78 -12.71 8.17
C PRO A 173 20.03 -12.46 9.00
N GLU A 174 20.76 -11.35 8.77
CA GLU A 174 22.10 -11.12 9.32
C GLU A 174 22.15 -9.86 10.22
N PRO A 175 21.63 -9.93 11.45
CA PRO A 175 21.53 -8.76 12.33
C PRO A 175 22.90 -8.25 12.82
N THR A 176 23.95 -9.07 12.76
CA THR A 176 25.33 -8.63 13.01
C THR A 176 25.84 -7.69 11.92
N ALA A 177 25.49 -7.95 10.65
CA ALA A 177 25.80 -7.05 9.54
C ALA A 177 25.05 -5.73 9.67
N ALA A 178 23.75 -5.78 10.01
CA ALA A 178 22.96 -4.59 10.32
C ALA A 178 23.61 -3.72 11.41
N LYS A 179 23.98 -4.34 12.54
CA LYS A 179 24.67 -3.65 13.64
C LYS A 179 26.00 -3.02 13.17
N ALA A 180 26.81 -3.75 12.40
CA ALA A 180 28.08 -3.27 11.90
C ALA A 180 27.93 -2.09 10.90
N MET A 181 26.85 -2.08 10.12
CA MET A 181 26.51 -1.00 9.18
C MET A 181 25.90 0.24 9.86
N GLY A 182 25.66 0.21 11.18
CA GLY A 182 25.18 1.35 11.95
C GLY A 182 23.67 1.48 12.07
N PHE A 183 22.90 0.49 11.62
CA PHE A 183 21.46 0.42 11.89
C PHE A 183 21.20 0.31 13.40
N TRP A 184 20.15 0.96 13.89
CA TRP A 184 19.89 0.99 15.34
C TRP A 184 19.33 -0.33 15.88
N GLY A 185 18.79 -1.18 15.00
CA GLY A 185 18.24 -2.49 15.32
C GLY A 185 18.13 -3.38 14.08
N ALA A 186 17.73 -4.63 14.29
CA ALA A 186 17.48 -5.57 13.20
C ALA A 186 16.20 -6.40 13.38
N LYS A 187 15.49 -6.66 12.29
CA LYS A 187 14.31 -7.54 12.26
C LYS A 187 14.65 -8.81 11.47
N VAL A 188 14.49 -9.97 12.11
CA VAL A 188 14.78 -11.28 11.49
C VAL A 188 13.49 -12.03 11.14
N PRO A 189 13.42 -12.73 9.99
CA PRO A 189 12.24 -13.51 9.63
C PRO A 189 12.16 -14.80 10.43
N LEU A 190 10.99 -15.08 11.02
CA LEU A 190 10.73 -16.30 11.77
C LEU A 190 10.74 -17.51 10.82
N PRO A 191 11.52 -18.58 11.09
CA PRO A 191 11.70 -19.65 10.11
C PRO A 191 10.62 -20.73 10.08
N TYR A 192 9.93 -21.01 11.20
CA TYR A 192 9.03 -22.17 11.31
C TYR A 192 7.60 -21.78 11.69
N CYS A 193 6.62 -22.50 11.14
CA CYS A 193 5.19 -22.23 11.28
C CYS A 193 4.51 -23.07 12.38
N PRO A 194 3.26 -22.78 12.77
CA PRO A 194 2.54 -23.52 13.81
C PRO A 194 2.37 -25.02 13.50
N GLU A 195 2.20 -25.40 12.23
CA GLU A 195 2.04 -26.80 11.80
C GLU A 195 3.30 -27.65 12.00
N GLU A 196 4.45 -27.02 12.28
CA GLU A 196 5.68 -27.73 12.68
C GLU A 196 5.73 -28.03 14.19
N GLY A 197 4.67 -27.65 14.91
CA GLY A 197 4.40 -28.00 16.31
C GLY A 197 5.47 -27.50 17.28
N HIS A 198 5.57 -28.16 18.44
CA HIS A 198 6.55 -27.81 19.46
C HIS A 198 8.01 -27.99 18.99
N THR A 199 8.25 -28.84 17.98
CA THR A 199 9.58 -28.96 17.36
C THR A 199 9.93 -27.69 16.60
N GLY A 200 9.03 -27.17 15.77
CA GLY A 200 9.19 -25.87 15.11
C GLY A 200 9.35 -24.73 16.11
N LEU A 201 8.55 -24.72 17.18
CA LEU A 201 8.65 -23.71 18.24
C LEU A 201 10.03 -23.71 18.91
N LYS A 202 10.55 -24.87 19.31
CA LYS A 202 11.89 -24.97 19.92
C LYS A 202 12.98 -24.50 18.96
N LYS A 203 12.85 -24.79 17.66
CA LYS A 203 13.78 -24.32 16.64
C LYS A 203 13.70 -22.80 16.42
N ASN A 204 12.50 -22.22 16.46
CA ASN A 204 12.30 -20.76 16.44
C ASN A 204 12.97 -20.09 17.65
N VAL A 205 12.75 -20.61 18.85
CA VAL A 205 13.37 -20.11 20.08
C VAL A 205 14.90 -20.18 19.97
N GLU A 206 15.46 -21.27 19.47
CA GLU A 206 16.90 -21.43 19.28
C GLU A 206 17.46 -20.51 18.19
N PHE A 207 16.73 -20.33 17.09
CA PHE A 207 17.06 -19.36 16.05
C PHE A 207 17.17 -17.94 16.62
N LEU A 208 16.22 -17.51 17.43
CA LEU A 208 16.24 -16.19 18.05
C LEU A 208 17.34 -16.06 19.11
N ARG A 209 17.58 -17.12 19.89
CA ARG A 209 18.67 -17.14 20.89
C ARG A 209 20.03 -16.92 20.24
N LYS A 210 20.33 -17.63 19.15
CA LYS A 210 21.59 -17.45 18.40
C LYS A 210 21.77 -16.03 17.90
N HIS A 211 20.69 -15.39 17.41
CA HIS A 211 20.75 -13.98 17.01
C HIS A 211 20.97 -13.05 18.19
N ARG A 212 20.26 -13.23 19.30
CA ARG A 212 20.46 -12.46 20.54
C ARG A 212 21.91 -12.58 21.03
N GLU A 213 22.46 -13.79 21.05
CA GLU A 213 23.86 -14.03 21.44
C GLU A 213 24.85 -13.34 20.49
N SER A 214 24.59 -13.35 19.17
CA SER A 214 25.50 -12.78 18.18
C SER A 214 25.51 -11.24 18.18
N VAL A 215 24.40 -10.59 18.52
CA VAL A 215 24.34 -9.11 18.59
C VAL A 215 24.54 -8.54 19.98
N GLY A 216 24.59 -9.38 21.02
CA GLY A 216 24.69 -8.99 22.42
C GLY A 216 23.33 -8.58 23.03
N PRO A 217 23.30 -8.28 24.35
CA PRO A 217 22.05 -8.10 25.09
C PRO A 217 21.27 -6.84 24.72
N ASP A 218 21.97 -5.77 24.30
CA ASP A 218 21.37 -4.43 24.18
C ASP A 218 20.89 -4.09 22.76
N PHE A 219 21.40 -4.77 21.73
CA PHE A 219 21.03 -4.45 20.36
C PHE A 219 19.57 -4.84 20.09
N PRO A 220 18.69 -3.91 19.68
CA PRO A 220 17.29 -4.21 19.42
C PRO A 220 17.14 -5.29 18.34
N LEU A 221 16.42 -6.35 18.70
CA LEU A 221 16.11 -7.47 17.82
C LEU A 221 14.59 -7.61 17.73
N MET A 222 14.07 -7.59 16.52
CA MET A 222 12.66 -7.73 16.19
C MET A 222 12.44 -9.03 15.43
N VAL A 223 11.20 -9.52 15.42
CA VAL A 223 10.85 -10.78 14.76
C VAL A 223 9.68 -10.56 13.81
N ASP A 224 9.91 -10.84 12.54
CA ASP A 224 8.88 -10.83 11.50
C ASP A 224 8.25 -12.21 11.36
N CYS A 225 6.92 -12.29 11.41
CA CYS A 225 6.18 -13.55 11.34
C CYS A 225 5.38 -13.71 10.03
N TYR A 226 5.40 -12.73 9.13
CA TYR A 226 4.70 -12.73 7.83
C TYR A 226 3.34 -13.44 7.87
N MET A 227 2.41 -12.93 8.68
CA MET A 227 1.02 -13.37 8.84
C MET A 227 0.80 -14.89 9.05
N SER A 228 1.82 -15.60 9.54
CA SER A 228 1.86 -17.07 9.52
C SER A 228 1.37 -17.78 10.78
N LEU A 229 1.21 -17.06 11.89
CA LEU A 229 0.90 -17.67 13.19
C LEU A 229 -0.59 -17.59 13.51
N ASN A 230 -0.92 -18.14 14.67
CA ASN A 230 -2.23 -18.02 15.30
C ASN A 230 -2.05 -17.53 16.75
N VAL A 231 -3.16 -17.14 17.38
CA VAL A 231 -3.15 -16.59 18.75
C VAL A 231 -2.48 -17.53 19.76
N PRO A 232 -2.85 -18.82 19.90
CA PRO A 232 -2.21 -19.72 20.86
C PRO A 232 -0.70 -19.88 20.65
N TYR A 233 -0.26 -20.09 19.40
CA TYR A 233 1.15 -20.29 19.09
C TYR A 233 1.97 -19.03 19.35
N THR A 234 1.43 -17.85 19.01
CA THR A 234 2.08 -16.55 19.29
C THR A 234 2.28 -16.36 20.79
N ILE A 235 1.26 -16.69 21.60
CA ILE A 235 1.35 -16.59 23.06
C ILE A 235 2.42 -17.54 23.61
N GLU A 236 2.47 -18.79 23.15
CA GLU A 236 3.47 -19.78 23.59
C GLU A 236 4.89 -19.38 23.18
N LEU A 237 5.08 -18.95 21.93
CA LEU A 237 6.37 -18.54 21.39
C LEU A 237 6.90 -17.28 22.09
N ALA A 238 6.08 -16.23 22.25
CA ALA A 238 6.48 -15.02 22.95
C ALA A 238 6.86 -15.30 24.41
N LYS A 239 6.13 -16.20 25.08
CA LYS A 239 6.46 -16.66 26.45
C LYS A 239 7.82 -17.37 26.49
N ALA A 240 8.09 -18.24 25.52
CA ALA A 240 9.32 -19.03 25.45
C ALA A 240 10.57 -18.19 25.10
N CYS A 241 10.38 -16.95 24.65
CA CYS A 241 11.44 -16.01 24.26
C CYS A 241 11.56 -14.80 25.20
N LEU A 242 10.91 -14.81 26.38
CA LEU A 242 10.93 -13.68 27.31
C LEU A 242 12.35 -13.31 27.76
N ASP A 243 13.23 -14.29 27.91
CA ASP A 243 14.66 -14.11 28.25
C ASP A 243 15.47 -13.45 27.13
N LEU A 244 14.97 -13.48 25.89
CA LEU A 244 15.67 -12.95 24.73
C LEU A 244 15.45 -11.44 24.51
N ASN A 245 14.57 -10.81 25.29
CA ASN A 245 14.27 -9.38 25.21
C ASN A 245 14.01 -8.92 23.75
N ILE A 246 13.09 -9.60 23.06
CA ILE A 246 12.65 -9.21 21.72
C ILE A 246 11.95 -7.85 21.79
N ASN A 247 12.35 -6.92 20.92
CA ASN A 247 11.85 -5.54 20.95
C ASN A 247 10.38 -5.45 20.52
N TRP A 248 10.00 -6.12 19.43
CA TRP A 248 8.62 -6.37 19.03
C TRP A 248 8.47 -7.64 18.19
N TRP A 249 7.23 -8.13 18.10
CA TRP A 249 6.79 -9.19 17.20
C TRP A 249 5.87 -8.62 16.14
N GLU A 250 6.20 -8.87 14.88
CA GLU A 250 5.57 -8.25 13.73
C GLU A 250 4.73 -9.24 12.93
N GLU A 251 3.54 -8.78 12.54
CA GLU A 251 2.58 -9.49 11.70
C GLU A 251 2.41 -10.97 12.11
N CYS A 252 2.22 -11.22 13.41
CA CYS A 252 2.06 -12.57 13.92
C CYS A 252 0.83 -13.27 13.32
N LEU A 253 -0.27 -12.54 13.16
CA LEU A 253 -1.56 -13.08 12.73
C LEU A 253 -1.85 -12.71 11.28
N SER A 254 -2.76 -13.47 10.67
CA SER A 254 -3.42 -13.05 9.42
C SER A 254 -4.00 -11.63 9.55
N PRO A 255 -3.93 -10.78 8.51
CA PRO A 255 -4.56 -9.45 8.52
C PRO A 255 -6.06 -9.51 8.83
N ASP A 256 -6.72 -10.62 8.52
CA ASP A 256 -8.14 -10.86 8.80
C ASP A 256 -8.46 -11.07 10.29
N ASP A 257 -7.47 -11.41 11.13
CA ASP A 257 -7.65 -11.66 12.57
C ASP A 257 -6.91 -10.63 13.44
N THR A 258 -7.02 -9.35 13.08
CA THR A 258 -6.47 -8.28 13.93
C THR A 258 -7.16 -8.23 15.31
N ASP A 259 -8.41 -8.68 15.42
CA ASP A 259 -9.11 -8.81 16.70
C ASP A 259 -8.38 -9.77 17.67
N GLY A 260 -7.64 -10.76 17.13
CA GLY A 260 -6.80 -11.68 17.89
C GLY A 260 -5.72 -11.00 18.74
N PHE A 261 -5.25 -9.80 18.37
CA PHE A 261 -4.26 -9.06 19.16
C PHE A 261 -4.77 -8.67 20.55
N ALA A 262 -6.09 -8.52 20.75
CA ALA A 262 -6.65 -8.32 22.09
C ALA A 262 -6.42 -9.53 23.01
N GLN A 263 -6.42 -10.74 22.45
CA GLN A 263 -6.11 -11.96 23.21
C GLN A 263 -4.62 -12.08 23.51
N ILE A 264 -3.77 -11.73 22.53
CA ILE A 264 -2.31 -11.71 22.68
C ILE A 264 -1.90 -10.69 23.75
N LYS A 265 -2.42 -9.45 23.70
CA LYS A 265 -2.15 -8.41 24.70
C LYS A 265 -2.67 -8.77 26.09
N ARG A 266 -3.76 -9.54 26.21
CA ARG A 266 -4.20 -10.07 27.51
C ARG A 266 -3.18 -11.05 28.11
N ALA A 267 -2.51 -11.85 27.29
CA ALA A 267 -1.49 -12.79 27.76
C ALA A 267 -0.13 -12.11 28.01
N HIS A 268 0.23 -11.14 27.17
CA HIS A 268 1.53 -10.45 27.18
C HIS A 268 1.39 -8.92 27.06
N PRO A 269 0.80 -8.25 28.06
CA PRO A 269 0.53 -6.81 28.00
C PRO A 269 1.79 -5.95 27.91
N GLN A 270 2.93 -6.47 28.36
CA GLN A 270 4.24 -5.81 28.38
C GLN A 270 5.04 -5.96 27.08
N ILE A 271 4.65 -6.87 26.18
CA ILE A 271 5.36 -7.12 24.92
C ILE A 271 4.76 -6.24 23.81
N LYS A 272 5.62 -5.74 22.92
CA LYS A 272 5.19 -4.98 21.75
C LYS A 272 4.78 -5.89 20.60
N PHE A 273 3.67 -5.56 19.96
CA PHE A 273 3.15 -6.22 18.77
C PHE A 273 2.84 -5.18 17.70
N THR A 274 3.17 -5.51 16.46
CA THR A 274 3.03 -4.60 15.32
C THR A 274 2.43 -5.35 14.12
N THR A 275 1.76 -4.63 13.22
CA THR A 275 1.21 -5.18 11.97
C THR A 275 0.79 -4.04 11.04
N GLY A 276 0.40 -4.37 9.81
CA GLY A 276 -0.33 -3.47 8.93
C GLY A 276 0.18 -3.40 7.50
N GLU A 277 1.25 -4.08 7.14
CA GLU A 277 1.77 -4.04 5.77
C GLU A 277 0.71 -4.55 4.77
N HIS A 278 -0.01 -5.62 5.12
CA HIS A 278 -1.14 -6.14 4.34
C HIS A 278 -2.50 -5.56 4.75
N GLU A 279 -2.54 -4.34 5.30
CA GLU A 279 -3.78 -3.61 5.56
C GLU A 279 -3.91 -2.34 4.68
N TYR A 280 -5.15 -1.95 4.38
CA TYR A 280 -5.49 -0.98 3.35
C TYR A 280 -6.53 0.02 3.83
N SER A 281 -6.42 1.24 3.31
CA SER A 281 -7.29 2.40 3.57
C SER A 281 -7.35 2.85 5.03
N ARG A 282 -7.76 4.10 5.24
CA ARG A 282 -8.08 4.63 6.57
C ARG A 282 -9.12 3.80 7.32
N TYR A 283 -10.00 3.10 6.61
CA TYR A 283 -11.04 2.27 7.22
C TYR A 283 -10.48 0.99 7.83
N GLY A 284 -9.50 0.37 7.17
CA GLY A 284 -8.76 -0.78 7.70
C GLY A 284 -7.92 -0.36 8.91
N PHE A 285 -7.05 0.63 8.74
CA PHE A 285 -6.17 1.09 9.82
C PHE A 285 -6.91 1.63 11.05
N ARG A 286 -8.13 2.16 10.91
CA ARG A 286 -8.97 2.52 12.07
C ARG A 286 -9.14 1.33 13.03
N LYS A 287 -9.32 0.12 12.49
CA LYS A 287 -9.48 -1.11 13.30
C LYS A 287 -8.21 -1.47 14.07
N LEU A 288 -7.03 -1.19 13.52
CA LEU A 288 -5.75 -1.44 14.18
C LEU A 288 -5.48 -0.43 15.32
N ILE A 289 -5.99 0.80 15.18
CA ILE A 289 -5.88 1.87 16.18
C ILE A 289 -6.88 1.67 17.33
N GLU A 290 -8.10 1.23 17.02
CA GLU A 290 -9.14 0.94 18.01
C GLU A 290 -8.64 -0.06 19.08
N GLY A 291 -8.79 0.30 20.36
CA GLY A 291 -8.35 -0.53 21.48
C GLY A 291 -6.84 -0.49 21.78
N ARG A 292 -6.01 0.12 20.92
CA ARG A 292 -4.57 0.31 21.14
C ARG A 292 -3.82 -1.00 21.47
N ASN A 293 -4.22 -2.10 20.83
CA ASN A 293 -3.60 -3.42 21.03
C ASN A 293 -2.33 -3.63 20.19
N LEU A 294 -2.01 -2.68 19.31
CA LEU A 294 -0.82 -2.65 18.48
C LEU A 294 0.00 -1.42 18.83
N ASP A 295 1.30 -1.62 19.06
CA ASP A 295 2.21 -0.57 19.53
C ASP A 295 2.75 0.28 18.38
N ILE A 296 2.77 -0.26 17.17
CA ILE A 296 3.17 0.41 15.92
C ILE A 296 2.28 -0.14 14.80
N ILE A 297 1.82 0.73 13.89
CA ILE A 297 1.18 0.33 12.63
C ILE A 297 2.11 0.54 11.44
N GLN A 298 2.12 -0.41 10.50
CA GLN A 298 3.17 -0.52 9.48
C GLN A 298 2.65 -0.58 8.03
N PRO A 299 1.90 0.43 7.56
CA PRO A 299 1.40 0.46 6.18
C PRO A 299 2.53 0.46 5.15
N ASP A 300 2.38 -0.27 4.04
CA ASP A 300 3.20 -0.01 2.84
C ASP A 300 2.56 1.11 2.00
N VAL A 301 3.30 2.17 1.71
CA VAL A 301 2.78 3.35 0.99
C VAL A 301 2.39 3.06 -0.45
N MET A 302 3.00 2.06 -1.08
CA MET A 302 2.65 1.59 -2.43
C MET A 302 1.43 0.66 -2.43
N TRP A 303 0.91 0.26 -1.26
CA TRP A 303 -0.17 -0.71 -1.16
C TRP A 303 -1.44 -0.14 -0.52
N LEU A 304 -1.33 0.60 0.59
CA LEU A 304 -2.51 0.95 1.41
C LEU A 304 -3.52 1.90 0.76
N GLY A 305 -3.11 2.64 -0.27
CA GLY A 305 -3.87 3.72 -0.88
C GLY A 305 -3.05 4.95 -1.31
N GLY A 306 -1.72 4.92 -1.16
CA GLY A 306 -0.84 6.04 -1.51
C GLY A 306 -0.59 7.02 -0.37
N LEU A 307 0.21 8.04 -0.65
CA LEU A 307 0.60 9.07 0.30
C LEU A 307 -0.60 9.90 0.78
N THR A 308 -1.55 10.19 -0.12
CA THR A 308 -2.78 10.93 0.22
C THR A 308 -3.61 10.24 1.30
N GLU A 309 -3.67 8.91 1.27
CA GLU A 309 -4.38 8.12 2.28
C GLU A 309 -3.52 7.87 3.53
N LEU A 310 -2.20 7.67 3.35
CA LEU A 310 -1.26 7.51 4.45
C LEU A 310 -1.23 8.71 5.40
N LEU A 311 -1.32 9.93 4.87
CA LEU A 311 -1.44 11.15 5.69
C LEU A 311 -2.67 11.10 6.60
N LYS A 312 -3.80 10.53 6.15
CA LYS A 312 -5.02 10.39 6.95
C LYS A 312 -4.87 9.29 8.01
N VAL A 313 -4.25 8.17 7.65
CA VAL A 313 -3.94 7.07 8.59
C VAL A 313 -3.02 7.57 9.70
N SER A 314 -1.96 8.30 9.34
CA SER A 314 -1.01 8.88 10.28
C SER A 314 -1.64 9.89 11.22
N ALA A 315 -2.47 10.80 10.70
CA ALA A 315 -3.20 11.76 11.52
C ALA A 315 -4.13 11.07 12.53
N MET A 316 -4.78 9.97 12.13
CA MET A 316 -5.63 9.18 13.02
C MET A 316 -4.82 8.49 14.12
N ALA A 317 -3.68 7.87 13.77
CA ALA A 317 -2.79 7.23 14.73
C ALA A 317 -2.15 8.24 15.70
N ALA A 318 -1.81 9.43 15.20
CA ALA A 318 -1.25 10.51 16.01
C ALA A 318 -2.19 10.99 17.11
N ALA A 319 -3.51 10.95 16.89
CA ALA A 319 -4.50 11.28 17.93
C ALA A 319 -4.51 10.28 19.11
N TYR A 320 -3.86 9.12 18.96
CA TYR A 320 -3.73 8.07 19.97
C TYR A 320 -2.28 7.84 20.41
N ASP A 321 -1.36 8.71 19.99
CA ASP A 321 0.09 8.58 20.20
C ASP A 321 0.64 7.24 19.69
N ILE A 322 0.04 6.67 18.64
CA ILE A 322 0.52 5.43 18.02
C ILE A 322 1.52 5.79 16.91
N PRO A 323 2.75 5.28 16.98
CA PRO A 323 3.72 5.41 15.90
C PRO A 323 3.27 4.76 14.60
N VAL A 324 3.58 5.41 13.48
CA VAL A 324 3.46 4.84 12.13
C VAL A 324 4.87 4.64 11.59
N VAL A 325 5.24 3.40 11.30
CA VAL A 325 6.54 3.07 10.71
C VAL A 325 6.26 2.26 9.45
N PRO A 326 6.21 2.91 8.28
CA PRO A 326 5.85 2.23 7.04
C PRO A 326 6.77 1.05 6.74
N HIS A 327 6.19 -0.01 6.18
CA HIS A 327 6.94 -1.09 5.54
C HIS A 327 7.87 -0.51 4.47
N ALA A 328 9.06 -1.10 4.27
CA ALA A 328 10.19 -0.51 3.54
C ALA A 328 9.94 -0.14 2.06
N SER A 329 9.33 1.02 1.81
CA SER A 329 8.98 1.48 0.45
C SER A 329 9.93 2.55 -0.12
N GLY A 330 11.23 2.48 0.17
CA GLY A 330 12.22 3.41 -0.39
C GLY A 330 11.88 4.90 -0.16
N PRO A 331 12.30 5.81 -1.06
CA PRO A 331 12.02 7.24 -0.95
C PRO A 331 10.54 7.63 -0.77
N TYR A 332 9.59 6.81 -1.22
CA TYR A 332 8.17 7.06 -0.96
C TYR A 332 7.86 7.08 0.54
N SER A 333 8.42 6.12 1.29
CA SER A 333 8.33 6.09 2.75
C SER A 333 9.24 7.14 3.41
N TYR A 334 10.43 7.41 2.86
CA TYR A 334 11.39 8.33 3.49
C TYR A 334 10.84 9.75 3.56
N HIS A 335 10.30 10.26 2.45
CA HIS A 335 9.69 11.59 2.40
C HIS A 335 8.51 11.72 3.37
N PHE A 336 7.72 10.65 3.53
CA PHE A 336 6.64 10.63 4.50
C PHE A 336 7.19 10.63 5.94
N VAL A 337 8.05 9.69 6.30
CA VAL A 337 8.54 9.54 7.67
C VAL A 337 9.23 10.80 8.16
N VAL A 338 10.10 11.43 7.35
CA VAL A 338 10.82 12.66 7.75
C VAL A 338 9.89 13.83 8.08
N SER A 339 8.63 13.79 7.62
CA SER A 339 7.68 14.89 7.76
C SER A 339 6.67 14.78 8.89
N GLN A 340 6.46 13.58 9.43
CA GLN A 340 5.46 13.36 10.47
C GLN A 340 6.11 13.27 11.86
N THR A 341 5.37 13.65 12.91
CA THR A 341 5.86 13.63 14.30
C THR A 341 5.73 12.26 14.99
N ASN A 342 4.77 11.43 14.56
CA ASN A 342 4.58 10.07 15.07
C ASN A 342 5.27 9.00 14.20
N CYS A 343 6.27 9.35 13.40
CA CYS A 343 7.05 8.39 12.62
C CYS A 343 8.52 8.41 13.10
N PRO A 344 8.88 7.66 14.16
CA PRO A 344 10.15 7.88 14.87
C PRO A 344 11.39 7.43 14.10
N PHE A 345 11.27 6.42 13.24
CA PHE A 345 12.36 5.79 12.49
C PHE A 345 11.79 5.12 11.22
N GLN A 346 12.66 4.55 10.39
CA GLN A 346 12.29 3.89 9.14
C GLN A 346 12.83 2.45 9.07
N GLU A 347 12.12 1.60 8.32
CA GLU A 347 12.62 0.28 7.92
C GLU A 347 13.50 0.34 6.67
N TYR A 348 14.58 -0.44 6.68
CA TYR A 348 15.28 -0.84 5.47
C TYR A 348 15.20 -2.35 5.26
N LEU A 349 14.67 -2.81 4.13
CA LEU A 349 14.68 -4.22 3.78
C LEU A 349 16.01 -4.57 3.12
N ALA A 350 16.82 -5.43 3.75
CA ALA A 350 18.09 -5.87 3.20
C ALA A 350 17.86 -6.61 1.88
N ASN A 351 18.21 -5.97 0.78
CA ASN A 351 17.99 -6.47 -0.56
C ASN A 351 19.28 -6.99 -1.22
N SER A 352 20.35 -7.16 -0.44
CA SER A 352 21.43 -8.05 -0.85
C SER A 352 21.00 -9.51 -0.67
N PRO A 353 21.37 -10.43 -1.58
CA PRO A 353 20.93 -11.82 -1.52
C PRO A 353 21.21 -12.52 -0.18
N ASP A 354 22.32 -12.16 0.47
CA ASP A 354 22.76 -12.69 1.76
C ASP A 354 22.36 -11.85 2.98
N GLY A 355 21.74 -10.68 2.77
CA GLY A 355 21.38 -9.74 3.82
C GLY A 355 22.55 -9.00 4.51
N LYS A 356 23.76 -9.04 3.94
CA LYS A 356 24.99 -8.47 4.56
C LYS A 356 25.39 -7.10 4.05
N SER A 357 24.70 -6.59 3.03
CA SER A 357 24.94 -5.26 2.47
C SER A 357 23.63 -4.57 2.10
N VAL A 358 23.74 -3.27 1.79
CA VAL A 358 22.61 -2.42 1.43
C VAL A 358 22.70 -2.05 -0.05
N LEU A 359 21.66 -2.38 -0.82
CA LEU A 359 21.55 -2.10 -2.25
C LEU A 359 20.27 -1.28 -2.50
N PRO A 360 20.07 -0.57 -3.63
CA PRO A 360 18.85 0.21 -3.86
C PRO A 360 17.57 -0.65 -3.76
N VAL A 361 16.56 -0.23 -2.99
CA VAL A 361 15.30 -0.98 -2.78
C VAL A 361 14.63 -1.32 -4.10
N PHE A 362 14.68 -0.41 -5.07
CA PHE A 362 14.09 -0.60 -6.40
C PHE A 362 15.09 -1.09 -7.46
N GLY A 363 16.26 -1.58 -7.03
CA GLY A 363 17.28 -2.16 -7.90
C GLY A 363 17.86 -1.17 -8.90
N ASP A 364 17.93 -1.58 -10.17
CA ASP A 364 18.47 -0.78 -11.27
C ASP A 364 17.44 0.16 -11.93
N LEU A 365 16.22 0.25 -11.39
CA LEU A 365 15.16 1.10 -11.97
C LEU A 365 15.51 2.59 -11.92
N PHE A 366 16.17 3.03 -10.85
CA PHE A 366 16.55 4.43 -10.65
C PHE A 366 18.06 4.59 -10.52
N LEU A 367 18.59 5.74 -10.94
CA LEU A 367 20.04 6.02 -10.91
C LEU A 367 20.54 6.50 -9.55
N ASP A 368 19.66 7.08 -8.74
CA ASP A 368 20.03 7.99 -7.67
C ASP A 368 19.20 7.82 -6.40
N GLU A 369 18.73 6.59 -6.15
CA GLU A 369 18.05 6.22 -4.92
C GLU A 369 18.97 6.41 -3.70
N PRO A 370 18.56 7.19 -2.68
CA PRO A 370 19.34 7.37 -1.46
C PRO A 370 19.30 6.12 -0.58
N ILE A 371 20.47 5.62 -0.18
CA ILE A 371 20.63 4.37 0.57
C ILE A 371 21.29 4.63 1.94
N PRO A 372 20.77 4.08 3.05
CA PRO A 372 21.32 4.27 4.39
C PRO A 372 22.58 3.40 4.63
N LEU A 373 23.67 3.66 3.90
CA LEU A 373 24.96 2.95 4.04
C LEU A 373 25.54 2.95 5.47
N LYS A 374 25.08 3.90 6.30
CA LYS A 374 25.52 4.09 7.70
C LYS A 374 24.38 3.87 8.71
N GLY A 375 23.29 3.22 8.28
CA GLY A 375 22.08 3.02 9.09
C GLY A 375 21.22 4.28 9.28
N TYR A 376 21.55 5.37 8.58
CA TYR A 376 20.77 6.62 8.58
C TYR A 376 20.86 7.35 7.24
N LEU A 377 19.93 8.26 7.01
CA LEU A 377 19.99 9.31 5.98
C LEU A 377 19.92 10.69 6.63
N ASP A 378 20.71 11.63 6.13
CA ASP A 378 20.48 13.05 6.44
C ASP A 378 19.31 13.55 5.58
N THR A 379 18.37 14.30 6.15
CA THR A 379 17.16 14.75 5.43
C THR A 379 17.49 15.52 4.15
N LYS A 380 18.64 16.23 4.11
CA LYS A 380 19.12 16.95 2.92
C LYS A 380 19.41 16.05 1.71
N GLN A 381 19.63 14.75 1.92
CA GLN A 381 19.79 13.79 0.83
C GLN A 381 18.48 13.61 0.04
N LEU A 382 17.35 14.06 0.59
CA LEU A 382 16.03 14.07 -0.05
C LEU A 382 15.71 15.41 -0.74
N ASP A 383 16.64 16.38 -0.80
CA ASP A 383 16.42 17.72 -1.39
C ASP A 383 16.48 17.71 -2.93
N LYS A 384 15.58 16.94 -3.53
CA LYS A 384 15.37 16.88 -4.99
C LYS A 384 13.88 16.99 -5.31
N PRO A 385 13.48 17.59 -6.44
CA PRO A 385 12.07 17.70 -6.81
C PRO A 385 11.33 16.35 -6.85
N GLY A 386 10.08 16.33 -6.38
CA GLY A 386 9.30 15.10 -6.31
C GLY A 386 9.83 14.13 -5.25
N PHE A 387 9.87 12.84 -5.56
CA PHE A 387 10.53 11.83 -4.72
C PHE A 387 12.05 11.74 -4.96
N GLY A 388 12.60 12.60 -5.82
CA GLY A 388 14.04 12.66 -6.05
C GLY A 388 14.63 11.43 -6.75
N LEU A 389 13.79 10.66 -7.45
CA LEU A 389 14.15 9.45 -8.18
C LEU A 389 14.20 9.73 -9.68
N THR A 390 15.35 9.48 -10.29
CA THR A 390 15.59 9.61 -11.72
C THR A 390 15.55 8.23 -12.36
N LEU A 391 14.58 8.01 -13.27
CA LEU A 391 14.46 6.76 -14.02
C LEU A 391 15.76 6.48 -14.78
N ASN A 392 16.27 5.26 -14.64
CA ASN A 392 17.44 4.80 -15.39
C ASN A 392 17.06 4.64 -16.87
N PRO A 393 17.75 5.31 -17.82
CA PRO A 393 17.51 5.13 -19.25
C PRO A 393 17.72 3.68 -19.74
N ALA A 394 18.47 2.87 -18.99
CA ALA A 394 18.65 1.44 -19.25
C ALA A 394 17.60 0.54 -18.56
N ALA A 395 16.63 1.12 -17.83
CA ALA A 395 15.55 0.36 -17.20
C ALA A 395 14.73 -0.40 -18.26
N ARG A 396 14.47 -1.68 -17.98
CA ARG A 396 13.78 -2.58 -18.91
C ARG A 396 12.26 -2.42 -18.76
N LEU A 397 11.71 -1.38 -19.38
CA LEU A 397 10.28 -1.07 -19.32
C LEU A 397 9.54 -1.59 -20.56
N ILE A 398 8.57 -2.49 -20.35
CA ILE A 398 7.68 -2.99 -21.40
C ILE A 398 6.40 -2.13 -21.39
N PRO A 399 6.11 -1.34 -22.45
CA PRO A 399 4.90 -0.53 -22.50
C PRO A 399 3.64 -1.39 -22.42
N ALA A 400 2.77 -1.18 -21.45
CA ALA A 400 1.68 -2.10 -21.16
C ALA A 400 0.48 -2.02 -22.14
N LYS A 401 0.59 -1.21 -23.21
CA LYS A 401 -0.45 -1.05 -24.24
C LYS A 401 -0.84 -2.38 -24.91
N TYR A 402 0.07 -3.36 -24.96
CA TYR A 402 -0.22 -4.69 -25.51
C TYR A 402 -1.29 -5.45 -24.72
N LEU A 403 -1.42 -5.22 -23.40
CA LEU A 403 -2.46 -5.84 -22.56
C LEU A 403 -3.87 -5.40 -22.96
N LEU A 404 -3.96 -4.30 -23.70
CA LEU A 404 -5.19 -3.75 -24.23
C LEU A 404 -5.42 -4.15 -25.68
N THR A 405 -4.69 -5.16 -26.21
CA THR A 405 -4.73 -5.58 -27.62
C THR A 405 -5.09 -7.08 -27.77
N PRO A 406 -6.14 -7.45 -28.54
CA PRO A 406 -7.05 -6.54 -29.23
C PRO A 406 -7.88 -5.77 -28.21
N ASN A 407 -7.98 -4.47 -28.42
CA ASN A 407 -8.97 -3.68 -27.71
C ASN A 407 -10.31 -4.24 -28.19
N PRO A 408 -11.28 -4.53 -27.32
CA PRO A 408 -12.62 -4.91 -27.77
C PRO A 408 -13.06 -3.91 -28.85
N GLU A 409 -13.41 -4.38 -30.05
CA GLU A 409 -13.74 -3.51 -31.20
C GLU A 409 -14.85 -2.50 -30.86
N ARG A 410 -15.62 -2.79 -29.81
CA ARG A 410 -16.53 -1.89 -29.13
C ARG A 410 -16.31 -2.04 -27.62
N PRO A 411 -16.39 -0.96 -26.83
CA PRO A 411 -16.66 -1.09 -25.41
C PRO A 411 -17.84 -2.04 -25.23
N LEU A 412 -17.83 -2.93 -24.23
CA LEU A 412 -19.07 -3.56 -23.77
C LEU A 412 -20.00 -2.40 -23.43
N GLY A 413 -20.96 -2.14 -24.31
CA GLY A 413 -21.64 -0.86 -24.33
C GLY A 413 -22.20 -0.55 -22.95
N ALA A 414 -22.10 0.71 -22.51
CA ALA A 414 -23.04 1.17 -21.50
C ALA A 414 -24.43 0.75 -21.97
N PRO A 415 -25.29 0.15 -21.10
CA PRO A 415 -26.65 -0.13 -21.50
C PRO A 415 -27.17 1.15 -22.14
N ALA A 416 -27.62 1.05 -23.40
CA ALA A 416 -28.13 2.19 -24.12
C ALA A 416 -29.09 2.89 -23.15
N GLN A 417 -28.84 4.17 -22.85
CA GLN A 417 -29.90 4.97 -22.24
C GLN A 417 -31.11 4.72 -23.12
N ALA A 418 -32.17 4.17 -22.53
CA ALA A 418 -33.36 3.85 -23.27
C ALA A 418 -33.70 5.10 -24.10
N PRO A 419 -33.97 4.98 -25.41
CA PRO A 419 -34.32 6.15 -26.20
C PRO A 419 -35.39 6.94 -25.45
N LYS A 420 -35.23 8.27 -25.36
CA LYS A 420 -36.16 9.16 -24.63
C LYS A 420 -37.63 8.91 -24.98
N GLU A 421 -37.90 8.38 -26.17
CA GLU A 421 -39.23 7.92 -26.61
C GLU A 421 -39.87 6.83 -25.73
N ILE A 422 -39.09 5.96 -25.06
CA ILE A 422 -39.64 4.95 -24.13
C ILE A 422 -39.99 5.59 -22.78
N GLU A 423 -39.26 6.62 -22.35
CA GLU A 423 -39.63 7.40 -21.17
C GLU A 423 -40.85 8.28 -21.43
N GLU A 424 -40.94 8.91 -22.60
CA GLU A 424 -42.12 9.70 -23.01
C GLU A 424 -43.35 8.82 -23.22
N LYS A 425 -43.24 7.66 -23.89
CA LYS A 425 -44.37 6.70 -23.99
C LYS A 425 -44.79 6.12 -22.65
N LYS A 426 -43.85 5.81 -21.75
CA LYS A 426 -44.20 5.37 -20.38
C LYS A 426 -44.82 6.48 -19.54
N LEU A 427 -44.47 7.75 -19.80
CA LEU A 427 -45.11 8.89 -19.17
C LEU A 427 -46.52 9.07 -19.75
N GLU A 428 -46.69 9.02 -21.07
CA GLU A 428 -48.00 9.11 -21.75
C GLU A 428 -48.94 7.96 -21.37
N GLU A 429 -48.47 6.71 -21.32
CA GLU A 429 -49.25 5.56 -20.86
C GLU A 429 -49.64 5.68 -19.38
N LYS A 430 -48.73 6.13 -18.50
CA LYS A 430 -49.07 6.42 -17.09
C LYS A 430 -50.03 7.58 -16.92
N THR A 431 -50.00 8.56 -17.83
CA THR A 431 -50.93 9.70 -17.80
C THR A 431 -52.29 9.27 -18.33
N ALA A 432 -52.32 8.39 -19.34
CA ALA A 432 -53.52 7.77 -19.89
C ALA A 432 -54.23 6.85 -18.88
N GLU A 433 -53.49 5.96 -18.20
CA GLU A 433 -54.01 5.13 -17.09
C GLU A 433 -54.55 6.00 -15.95
N LYS A 434 -53.87 7.10 -15.59
CA LYS A 434 -54.39 8.05 -14.58
C LYS A 434 -55.68 8.73 -15.02
N THR A 435 -55.83 9.09 -16.30
CA THR A 435 -57.06 9.69 -16.82
C THR A 435 -58.22 8.68 -16.94
N GLU A 436 -57.93 7.40 -17.20
CA GLU A 436 -58.95 6.34 -17.13
C GLU A 436 -59.39 6.08 -15.69
N ASP A 437 -58.46 6.00 -14.74
CA ASP A 437 -58.79 5.85 -13.31
C ASP A 437 -59.54 7.06 -12.75
N GLU A 438 -59.19 8.30 -13.15
CA GLU A 438 -59.97 9.50 -12.81
C GLU A 438 -61.35 9.51 -13.51
N GLY A 439 -61.46 8.97 -14.72
CA GLY A 439 -62.74 8.79 -15.41
C GLY A 439 -63.67 7.80 -14.70
N VAL A 440 -63.12 6.69 -14.21
CA VAL A 440 -63.83 5.69 -13.41
C VAL A 440 -64.19 6.25 -12.03
N LEU A 441 -63.29 6.97 -11.36
CA LEU A 441 -63.58 7.65 -10.09
C LEU A 441 -64.68 8.71 -10.24
N ASN A 442 -64.62 9.54 -11.29
CA ASN A 442 -65.65 10.56 -11.55
C ASN A 442 -67.00 9.93 -11.92
N GLY A 443 -67.00 8.79 -12.60
CA GLY A 443 -68.21 7.99 -12.87
C GLY A 443 -68.84 7.41 -11.59
N LEU A 444 -68.02 6.90 -10.67
CA LEU A 444 -68.45 6.41 -9.36
C LEU A 444 -68.98 7.54 -8.46
N VAL A 445 -68.31 8.70 -8.42
CA VAL A 445 -68.75 9.87 -7.63
C VAL A 445 -70.09 10.41 -8.15
N LYS A 446 -70.31 10.41 -9.48
CA LYS A 446 -71.59 10.82 -10.07
C LYS A 446 -72.72 9.83 -9.75
N GLY A 447 -72.44 8.52 -9.80
CA GLY A 447 -73.40 7.47 -9.43
C GLY A 447 -73.78 7.48 -7.94
N VAL A 448 -72.86 7.86 -7.05
CA VAL A 448 -73.15 8.00 -5.61
C VAL A 448 -73.96 9.27 -5.33
N HIS A 449 -73.72 10.37 -6.05
CA HIS A 449 -74.51 11.59 -5.88
C HIS A 449 -75.98 11.41 -6.29
N ASP A 450 -76.24 10.68 -7.38
CA ASP A 450 -77.59 10.38 -7.87
C ASP A 450 -78.39 9.44 -6.92
N LEU A 451 -77.69 8.64 -6.09
CA LEU A 451 -78.30 7.77 -5.07
C LEU A 451 -78.57 8.46 -3.72
N THR A 452 -78.07 9.69 -3.52
CA THR A 452 -78.25 10.45 -2.27
C THR A 452 -79.18 11.67 -2.40
N THR A 453 -79.78 11.89 -3.57
CA THR A 453 -80.75 12.98 -3.82
C THR A 453 -82.08 12.51 -4.44
N ALA A 454 -82.49 11.28 -4.17
CA ALA A 454 -83.84 10.76 -4.46
C ALA A 454 -84.56 10.31 -3.19
#